data_AF-A0A3B5QIX7-F1
#
_entry.id   AF-A0A3B5QIX7-F1
#
_cell.length_a   1.000
_cell.length_b   1.000
_cell.length_c   1.000
_cell.angle_alpha   90.00
_cell.angle_beta   90.00
_cell.angle_gamma   90.00
#
_symmetry.space_group_name_H-M   'P 1'
#
loop_
_entity.id
_entity.type
_entity.pdbx_description
1 polymer ?
#
loop_
_entity_poly.entity_id
_entity_poly.type
_entity_poly.pdbx_seq_one_letter_code
_entity_poly.pdbx_strand_id
1 'polypeptide(L)'
;MSEREIVVVTGFGPFRQFLVNPSWTTAQGLKLAGMGQRIDVYIKELPVSYSSTQRIIAELWQTLKPKFAVHLGIARGSSLVILEQTGKNSGYSTRDVCNCCPTDHRCIVGGPEKLDSVVNMRAISKHFKQAGMDVVHSRDAGRYLCDFAYYCSLYHGERRAAFIHIPSSGSLSSAERLVPLLQETIVMMLDQLEEAKYHSETCRSTTVTTMSWTQGLQKPGINWEVGCLQDLDRSMI
;
A
#
# COMPACT_ATOMS: atom_id res chain seq x y z
N MET A 1 -15.22 16.44 17.65
CA MET A 1 -14.50 16.58 16.36
C MET A 1 -14.04 15.19 15.96
N SER A 2 -14.38 14.70 14.78
CA SER A 2 -13.84 13.41 14.30
C SER A 2 -12.32 13.53 14.25
N GLU A 3 -11.61 12.59 14.88
CA GLU A 3 -10.16 12.52 14.77
C GLU A 3 -9.80 12.34 13.28
N ARG A 4 -8.81 13.11 12.80
CA ARG A 4 -8.37 13.01 11.41
C ARG A 4 -7.55 11.75 11.23
N GLU A 5 -7.77 11.04 10.14
CA GLU A 5 -7.00 9.85 9.82
C GLU A 5 -5.65 10.25 9.23
N ILE A 6 -4.57 9.70 9.77
CA ILE A 6 -3.22 10.00 9.31
C ILE A 6 -2.89 9.10 8.13
N VAL A 7 -2.50 9.70 7.00
CA VAL A 7 -1.84 9.00 5.89
C VAL A 7 -0.40 9.46 5.85
N VAL A 8 0.53 8.52 6.03
CA VAL A 8 1.97 8.81 5.92
C VAL A 8 2.36 8.75 4.45
N VAL A 9 3.01 9.80 3.95
CA VAL A 9 3.61 9.83 2.62
C VAL A 9 5.11 10.06 2.76
N THR A 10 5.93 9.20 2.17
CA THR A 10 7.38 9.37 2.21
C THR A 10 7.96 9.53 0.82
N GLY A 11 8.99 10.35 0.69
CA GLY A 11 9.91 10.35 -0.45
C GLY A 11 11.33 10.06 0.02
N PHE A 12 12.23 9.79 -0.91
CA PHE A 12 13.64 9.62 -0.61
C PHE A 12 14.39 10.94 -0.69
N GLY A 13 15.44 11.09 0.12
CA GLY A 13 16.37 12.19 0.00
C GLY A 13 17.37 12.02 -1.14
N PRO A 14 18.46 12.82 -1.14
CA PRO A 14 19.43 12.86 -2.22
C PRO A 14 20.11 11.50 -2.47
N PHE A 15 20.31 11.17 -3.75
CA PHE A 15 20.97 9.93 -4.15
C PHE A 15 21.57 10.00 -5.56
N ARG A 16 22.85 9.62 -5.69
CA ARG A 16 23.61 9.68 -6.95
C ARG A 16 23.50 11.08 -7.58
N GLN A 17 22.98 11.19 -8.81
CA GLN A 17 22.83 12.46 -9.51
C GLN A 17 21.65 13.31 -9.01
N PHE A 18 20.76 12.77 -8.17
CA PHE A 18 19.60 13.50 -7.66
C PHE A 18 19.99 14.25 -6.38
N LEU A 19 20.45 15.50 -6.53
CA LEU A 19 20.68 16.41 -5.39
C LEU A 19 19.38 16.78 -4.68
N VAL A 20 18.30 16.89 -5.46
CA VAL A 20 16.93 16.95 -4.96
C VAL A 20 16.20 15.80 -5.63
N ASN A 21 15.57 14.95 -4.84
CA ASN A 21 14.91 13.77 -5.33
C ASN A 21 13.44 14.07 -5.61
N PRO A 22 12.96 13.95 -6.87
CA PRO A 22 11.56 14.14 -7.24
C PRO A 22 10.53 13.45 -6.34
N SER A 23 10.85 12.30 -5.72
CA SER A 23 9.90 11.64 -4.81
C SER A 23 9.64 12.46 -3.54
N TRP A 24 10.66 13.16 -3.03
CA TRP A 24 10.52 14.03 -1.86
C TRP A 24 9.76 15.32 -2.19
N THR A 25 10.08 15.96 -3.30
CA THR A 25 9.33 17.16 -3.74
C THR A 25 7.87 16.84 -4.04
N THR A 26 7.59 15.64 -4.57
CA THR A 26 6.21 15.17 -4.79
C THR A 26 5.47 14.96 -3.47
N ALA A 27 6.11 14.38 -2.45
CA ALA A 27 5.52 14.23 -1.12
C ALA A 27 5.19 15.61 -0.49
N GLN A 28 6.09 16.60 -0.64
CA GLN A 28 5.83 17.98 -0.23
C GLN A 28 4.63 18.59 -0.97
N GLY A 29 4.54 18.36 -2.29
CA GLY A 29 3.40 18.78 -3.10
C GLY A 29 2.07 18.20 -2.61
N LEU A 30 2.05 16.89 -2.27
CA LEU A 30 0.88 16.25 -1.68
C LEU A 30 0.48 16.84 -0.32
N LYS A 31 1.45 17.15 0.55
CA LYS A 31 1.17 17.82 1.82
C LYS A 31 0.54 19.20 1.61
N LEU A 32 1.08 19.96 0.67
CA LEU A 32 0.61 21.31 0.36
C LEU A 32 -0.80 21.30 -0.26
N ALA A 33 -1.06 20.38 -1.18
CA ALA A 33 -2.36 20.23 -1.82
C ALA A 33 -3.44 19.71 -0.83
N GLY A 34 -3.05 18.92 0.17
CA GLY A 34 -3.94 18.32 1.15
C GLY A 34 -4.83 17.22 0.57
N MET A 35 -5.66 16.58 1.40
CA MET A 35 -6.56 15.50 0.97
C MET A 35 -7.94 15.62 1.62
N GLY A 36 -8.51 16.84 1.57
CA GLY A 36 -9.78 17.16 2.22
C GLY A 36 -9.66 17.27 3.74
N GLN A 37 -10.81 17.24 4.43
CA GLN A 37 -10.88 17.53 5.87
C GLN A 37 -10.66 16.32 6.78
N ARG A 38 -10.81 15.09 6.25
CA ARG A 38 -10.75 13.83 7.02
C ARG A 38 -9.34 13.26 7.11
N ILE A 39 -8.50 13.52 6.10
CA ILE A 39 -7.16 12.96 6.00
C ILE A 39 -6.14 14.03 6.37
N ASP A 40 -5.27 13.74 7.35
CA ASP A 40 -4.04 14.49 7.55
C ASP A 40 -2.87 13.76 6.88
N VAL A 41 -2.28 14.41 5.88
CA VAL A 41 -1.10 13.89 5.18
C VAL A 41 0.12 14.16 6.04
N TYR A 42 0.74 13.15 6.63
CA TYR A 42 2.03 13.31 7.32
C TYR A 42 3.16 12.98 6.36
N ILE A 43 4.18 13.85 6.24
CA ILE A 43 5.31 13.58 5.33
C ILE A 43 6.63 13.33 6.05
N LYS A 44 7.42 12.40 5.51
CA LYS A 44 8.78 12.11 6.00
C LYS A 44 9.73 11.85 4.85
N GLU A 45 10.87 12.55 4.86
CA GLU A 45 11.97 12.23 3.96
C GLU A 45 12.76 11.03 4.51
N LEU A 46 12.97 10.02 3.66
CA LEU A 46 13.77 8.84 3.98
C LEU A 46 15.19 9.01 3.44
N PRO A 47 16.24 8.85 4.27
CA PRO A 47 17.59 8.73 3.75
C PRO A 47 17.72 7.46 2.92
N VAL A 48 18.60 7.46 1.92
CA VAL A 48 18.92 6.25 1.14
C VAL A 48 19.91 5.38 1.91
N SER A 49 19.50 4.93 3.10
CA SER A 49 20.27 4.12 4.06
C SER A 49 19.38 3.08 4.71
N TYR A 50 19.76 1.80 4.62
CA TYR A 50 18.91 0.69 5.08
C TYR A 50 18.55 0.79 6.57
N SER A 51 19.57 1.00 7.41
CA SER A 51 19.39 1.07 8.87
C SER A 51 18.50 2.25 9.29
N SER A 52 18.71 3.41 8.67
CA SER A 52 17.92 4.60 8.96
C SER A 52 16.49 4.48 8.46
N THR A 53 16.28 3.96 7.24
CA THR A 53 14.95 3.69 6.69
C THR A 53 14.16 2.73 7.58
N GLN A 54 14.76 1.61 7.99
CA GLN A 54 14.10 0.62 8.83
C GLN A 54 13.66 1.23 10.16
N ARG A 55 14.56 1.96 10.84
CA ARG A 55 14.27 2.63 12.11
C ARG A 55 13.13 3.64 11.98
N ILE A 56 13.22 4.53 10.98
CA ILE A 56 12.22 5.59 10.77
C ILE A 56 10.85 4.99 10.48
N ILE A 57 10.77 3.97 9.61
CA ILE A 57 9.49 3.36 9.25
C ILE A 57 8.86 2.66 10.46
N ALA A 58 9.65 1.89 11.23
CA ALA A 58 9.14 1.26 12.44
C ALA A 58 8.60 2.31 13.44
N GLU A 59 9.32 3.43 13.63
CA GLU A 59 8.91 4.52 14.49
C GLU A 59 7.61 5.19 14.01
N LEU A 60 7.47 5.45 12.71
CA LEU A 60 6.25 6.04 12.13
C LEU A 60 5.01 5.17 12.40
N TRP A 61 5.13 3.85 12.19
CA TRP A 61 4.03 2.91 12.44
C TRP A 61 3.68 2.77 13.93
N GLN A 62 4.68 2.80 14.81
CA GLN A 62 4.50 2.68 16.26
C GLN A 62 3.88 3.94 16.88
N THR A 63 4.35 5.12 16.46
CA THR A 63 3.99 6.40 17.09
C THR A 63 2.75 7.03 16.49
N LEU A 64 2.65 7.10 15.15
CA LEU A 64 1.55 7.77 14.47
C LEU A 64 0.35 6.85 14.25
N LYS A 65 0.55 5.53 14.25
CA LYS A 65 -0.47 4.52 13.93
C LYS A 65 -1.30 4.90 12.69
N PRO A 66 -0.65 5.18 11.56
CA PRO A 66 -1.35 5.72 10.40
C PRO A 66 -2.40 4.75 9.86
N LYS A 67 -3.47 5.28 9.26
CA LYS A 67 -4.45 4.48 8.52
C LYS A 67 -3.78 3.77 7.34
N PHE A 68 -2.85 4.44 6.68
CA PHE A 68 -2.14 3.91 5.52
C PHE A 68 -0.80 4.63 5.32
N ALA A 69 0.18 3.95 4.72
CA ALA A 69 1.44 4.56 4.29
C ALA A 69 1.65 4.45 2.78
N VAL A 70 2.14 5.51 2.16
CA VAL A 70 2.43 5.59 0.72
C VAL A 70 3.88 6.03 0.56
N HIS A 71 4.68 5.17 -0.06
CA HIS A 71 6.09 5.44 -0.32
C HIS A 71 6.27 5.79 -1.79
N LEU A 72 6.93 6.92 -2.04
CA LEU A 72 7.23 7.42 -3.37
C LEU A 72 8.71 7.16 -3.68
N GLY A 73 8.99 6.67 -4.87
CA GLY A 73 10.34 6.54 -5.41
C GLY A 73 10.36 6.80 -6.90
N ILE A 74 11.53 7.08 -7.47
CA ILE A 74 11.63 7.39 -8.91
C ILE A 74 11.84 6.11 -9.71
N ALA A 75 10.98 5.85 -10.70
CA ALA A 75 11.29 4.89 -11.76
C ALA A 75 12.18 5.55 -12.81
N ARG A 76 13.50 5.30 -12.71
CA ARG A 76 14.49 5.88 -13.62
C ARG A 76 14.20 5.51 -15.08
N GLY A 77 14.11 6.50 -15.95
CA GLY A 77 13.85 6.33 -17.38
C GLY A 77 12.39 6.02 -17.73
N SER A 78 11.51 5.93 -16.73
CA SER A 78 10.08 5.71 -16.95
C SER A 78 9.32 7.03 -17.09
N SER A 79 8.38 7.05 -18.03
CA SER A 79 7.29 8.04 -18.12
C SER A 79 6.00 7.59 -17.45
N LEU A 80 5.97 6.36 -16.94
CA LEU A 80 4.81 5.73 -16.32
C LEU A 80 4.82 5.92 -14.79
N VAL A 81 3.62 6.01 -14.21
CA VAL A 81 3.40 5.77 -12.78
C VAL A 81 3.20 4.27 -12.56
N ILE A 82 3.95 3.68 -11.64
CA ILE A 82 3.90 2.23 -11.37
C ILE A 82 3.42 1.99 -9.94
N LEU A 83 2.31 1.28 -9.80
CA LEU A 83 1.74 0.86 -8.53
C LEU A 83 2.28 -0.53 -8.16
N GLU A 84 3.08 -0.63 -7.12
CA GLU A 84 3.73 -1.87 -6.71
C GLU A 84 2.85 -2.69 -5.78
N GLN A 85 2.50 -3.91 -6.16
CA GLN A 85 1.66 -4.81 -5.38
C GLN A 85 2.42 -5.50 -4.25
N THR A 86 3.70 -5.83 -4.48
CA THR A 86 4.46 -6.79 -3.67
C THR A 86 5.80 -6.22 -3.26
N GLY A 87 6.07 -6.22 -1.95
CA GLY A 87 7.40 -6.00 -1.39
C GLY A 87 8.10 -7.35 -1.12
N LYS A 88 9.42 -7.41 -1.25
CA LYS A 88 10.22 -8.63 -1.02
C LYS A 88 11.14 -8.46 0.17
N ASN A 89 11.53 -9.55 0.82
CA ASN A 89 12.32 -9.47 2.05
C ASN A 89 13.82 -9.71 1.84
N SER A 90 14.26 -10.10 0.64
CA SER A 90 15.63 -10.58 0.42
C SER A 90 16.18 -10.14 -0.93
N GLY A 91 17.51 -10.22 -1.06
CA GLY A 91 18.25 -9.89 -2.28
C GLY A 91 18.87 -8.50 -2.27
N TYR A 92 18.96 -7.85 -1.11
CA TYR A 92 19.55 -6.52 -0.95
C TYR A 92 21.09 -6.59 -0.92
N SER A 93 21.70 -6.78 -2.09
CA SER A 93 23.15 -6.85 -2.26
C SER A 93 23.79 -5.51 -2.66
N THR A 94 22.98 -4.54 -3.10
CA THR A 94 23.46 -3.20 -3.47
C THR A 94 23.67 -2.35 -2.23
N ARG A 95 24.89 -1.80 -2.09
CA ARG A 95 25.25 -0.92 -0.98
C ARG A 95 24.48 0.39 -1.01
N ASP A 96 24.13 0.88 0.17
CA ASP A 96 23.48 2.17 0.37
C ASP A 96 24.49 3.35 0.35
N VAL A 97 24.03 4.58 0.63
CA VAL A 97 24.92 5.76 0.64
C VAL A 97 25.93 5.75 1.78
N CYS A 98 25.72 4.90 2.79
CA CYS A 98 26.66 4.65 3.88
C CYS A 98 27.60 3.48 3.56
N ASN A 99 27.58 2.99 2.32
CA ASN A 99 28.36 1.84 1.84
C ASN A 99 28.01 0.52 2.56
N CYS A 100 26.77 0.41 3.07
CA CYS A 100 26.29 -0.73 3.85
C CYS A 100 25.22 -1.53 3.08
N CYS A 101 25.13 -2.82 3.41
CA CYS A 101 23.99 -3.69 3.07
C CYS A 101 23.29 -4.10 4.38
N PRO A 102 22.00 -4.47 4.35
CA PRO A 102 21.35 -4.98 5.54
C PRO A 102 21.88 -6.39 5.86
N THR A 103 21.79 -6.78 7.13
CA THR A 103 22.21 -8.11 7.59
C THR A 103 21.52 -9.21 6.81
N ASP A 104 22.28 -10.24 6.44
CA ASP A 104 21.86 -11.37 5.60
C ASP A 104 21.21 -10.98 4.26
N HIS A 105 21.43 -9.74 3.79
CA HIS A 105 20.79 -9.19 2.61
C HIS A 105 19.24 -9.22 2.70
N ARG A 106 18.70 -9.11 3.92
CA ARG A 106 17.27 -9.16 4.21
C ARG A 106 16.74 -7.88 4.84
N CYS A 107 15.45 -7.58 4.64
CA CYS A 107 14.81 -6.42 5.29
C CYS A 107 14.50 -6.71 6.76
N ILE A 108 13.80 -7.81 7.02
CA ILE A 108 13.47 -8.30 8.35
C ILE A 108 13.94 -9.75 8.47
N VAL A 109 14.91 -9.99 9.37
CA VAL A 109 15.38 -11.35 9.68
C VAL A 109 14.22 -12.18 10.22
N GLY A 110 13.99 -13.35 9.63
CA GLY A 110 12.85 -14.22 9.96
C GLY A 110 11.49 -13.77 9.39
N GLY A 111 11.42 -12.63 8.69
CA GLY A 111 10.20 -12.16 8.05
C GLY A 111 9.81 -12.99 6.81
N PRO A 112 8.53 -12.96 6.38
CA PRO A 112 8.05 -13.64 5.17
C PRO A 112 8.86 -13.27 3.92
N GLU A 113 9.00 -14.16 2.93
CA GLU A 113 9.79 -13.83 1.72
C GLU A 113 9.22 -12.66 0.91
N LYS A 114 7.89 -12.52 0.92
CA LYS A 114 7.17 -11.46 0.22
C LYS A 114 5.91 -11.08 0.96
N LEU A 115 5.50 -9.83 0.82
CA LEU A 115 4.25 -9.31 1.36
C LEU A 115 3.52 -8.55 0.24
N ASP A 116 2.23 -8.81 0.09
CA ASP A 116 1.36 -8.02 -0.78
C ASP A 116 0.62 -6.98 0.07
N SER A 117 0.43 -5.78 -0.48
CA SER A 117 -0.49 -4.81 0.09
C SER A 117 -1.90 -5.38 0.18
N VAL A 118 -2.67 -4.94 1.18
CA VAL A 118 -4.12 -5.21 1.23
C VAL A 118 -4.89 -4.51 0.11
N VAL A 119 -4.29 -3.51 -0.53
CA VAL A 119 -4.84 -2.79 -1.68
C VAL A 119 -4.57 -3.57 -2.96
N ASN A 120 -5.59 -3.67 -3.81
CA ASN A 120 -5.51 -4.22 -5.15
C ASN A 120 -5.03 -3.16 -6.14
N MET A 121 -3.71 -3.09 -6.34
CA MET A 121 -3.07 -2.13 -7.25
C MET A 121 -3.47 -2.35 -8.71
N ARG A 122 -3.79 -3.60 -9.08
CA ARG A 122 -4.25 -3.94 -10.42
C ARG A 122 -5.60 -3.28 -10.73
N ALA A 123 -6.53 -3.30 -9.79
CA ALA A 123 -7.83 -2.64 -9.97
C ALA A 123 -7.67 -1.13 -10.19
N ILE A 124 -6.84 -0.48 -9.37
CA ILE A 124 -6.56 0.96 -9.47
C ILE A 124 -5.89 1.29 -10.81
N SER A 125 -4.83 0.56 -11.19
CA SER A 125 -4.17 0.80 -12.49
C SER A 125 -5.12 0.59 -13.68
N LYS A 126 -6.04 -0.38 -13.60
CA LYS A 126 -7.03 -0.63 -14.66
C LYS A 126 -7.99 0.55 -14.82
N HIS A 127 -8.43 1.15 -13.71
CA HIS A 127 -9.28 2.34 -13.73
C HIS A 127 -8.60 3.48 -14.50
N PHE A 128 -7.36 3.82 -14.15
CA PHE A 128 -6.61 4.88 -14.82
C PHE A 128 -6.30 4.55 -16.29
N LYS A 129 -6.00 3.29 -16.59
CA LYS A 129 -5.79 2.85 -17.98
C LYS A 129 -7.04 3.04 -18.84
N GLN A 130 -8.23 2.80 -18.29
CA GLN A 130 -9.50 3.06 -18.97
C GLN A 130 -9.75 4.55 -19.20
N ALA A 131 -9.22 5.41 -18.33
CA ALA A 131 -9.21 6.86 -18.50
C ALA A 131 -8.08 7.38 -19.41
N GLY A 132 -7.31 6.49 -20.05
CA GLY A 132 -6.22 6.86 -20.96
C GLY A 132 -4.95 7.39 -20.26
N MET A 133 -4.78 7.08 -18.97
CA MET A 133 -3.61 7.49 -18.20
C MET A 133 -2.54 6.39 -18.13
N ASP A 134 -1.27 6.82 -18.14
CA ASP A 134 -0.07 5.98 -18.09
C ASP A 134 0.25 5.48 -16.66
N VAL A 135 -0.73 4.78 -16.07
CA VAL A 135 -0.60 4.13 -14.75
C VAL A 135 -0.64 2.62 -14.94
N VAL A 136 0.38 1.93 -14.43
CA VAL A 136 0.52 0.48 -14.54
C VAL A 136 0.70 -0.17 -13.17
N HIS A 137 0.38 -1.45 -13.06
CA HIS A 137 0.73 -2.24 -11.87
C HIS A 137 2.00 -3.06 -12.11
N SER A 138 2.73 -3.31 -11.03
CA SER A 138 3.88 -4.21 -10.97
C SER A 138 3.81 -5.08 -9.71
N ARG A 139 4.52 -6.21 -9.69
CA ARG A 139 4.71 -7.07 -8.50
C ARG A 139 6.18 -7.14 -8.09
N ASP A 140 6.96 -6.15 -8.50
CA ASP A 140 8.40 -6.09 -8.24
C ASP A 140 8.88 -4.64 -8.09
N ALA A 141 9.00 -4.18 -6.84
CA ALA A 141 9.53 -2.85 -6.53
C ALA A 141 11.07 -2.77 -6.61
N GLY A 142 11.75 -3.82 -7.08
CA GLY A 142 13.21 -3.91 -7.19
C GLY A 142 13.87 -4.56 -5.97
N ARG A 143 15.20 -4.37 -5.82
CA ARG A 143 16.01 -4.92 -4.70
C ARG A 143 16.95 -3.87 -4.11
N TYR A 144 16.39 -2.69 -3.85
CA TYR A 144 17.09 -1.58 -3.21
C TYR A 144 16.17 -0.87 -2.21
N LEU A 145 16.47 0.38 -1.86
CA LEU A 145 15.75 1.11 -0.80
C LEU A 145 14.25 1.32 -1.08
N CYS A 146 13.80 1.36 -2.34
CA CYS A 146 12.38 1.42 -2.70
C CYS A 146 11.62 0.21 -2.14
N ASP A 147 11.98 -0.99 -2.59
CA ASP A 147 11.40 -2.26 -2.13
C ASP A 147 11.63 -2.49 -0.64
N PHE A 148 12.80 -2.13 -0.11
CA PHE A 148 13.11 -2.28 1.31
C PHE A 148 12.20 -1.42 2.20
N ALA A 149 12.02 -0.13 1.86
CA ALA A 149 11.09 0.75 2.57
C ALA A 149 9.66 0.21 2.49
N TYR A 150 9.25 -0.23 1.30
CA TYR A 150 7.93 -0.79 1.09
C TYR A 150 7.68 -2.03 1.94
N TYR A 151 8.58 -3.00 1.89
CA TYR A 151 8.49 -4.24 2.66
C TYR A 151 8.48 -3.96 4.16
N CYS A 152 9.33 -3.05 4.64
CA CYS A 152 9.38 -2.65 6.05
C CYS A 152 8.01 -2.12 6.52
N SER A 153 7.37 -1.26 5.74
CA SER A 153 6.02 -0.76 6.05
C SER A 153 4.94 -1.82 5.91
N LEU A 154 5.02 -2.72 4.94
CA LEU A 154 4.07 -3.84 4.83
C LEU A 154 4.16 -4.76 6.05
N TYR A 155 5.36 -4.97 6.58
CA TYR A 155 5.59 -5.80 7.77
C TYR A 155 5.05 -5.13 9.03
N HIS A 156 5.37 -3.86 9.27
CA HIS A 156 4.94 -3.14 10.49
C HIS A 156 3.49 -2.67 10.45
N GLY A 157 2.96 -2.39 9.25
CA GLY A 157 1.65 -1.79 9.05
C GLY A 157 0.53 -2.78 8.76
N GLU A 158 0.70 -4.07 9.07
CA GLU A 158 -0.28 -5.12 8.75
C GLU A 158 -0.72 -5.06 7.27
N ARG A 159 0.27 -4.91 6.38
CA ARG A 159 0.09 -4.78 4.92
C ARG A 159 -0.66 -3.52 4.44
N ARG A 160 -0.94 -2.54 5.32
CA ARG A 160 -1.55 -1.24 4.97
C ARG A 160 -0.53 -0.23 4.42
N ALA A 161 0.20 -0.63 3.39
CA ALA A 161 1.14 0.25 2.73
C ALA A 161 1.07 0.09 1.21
N ALA A 162 1.52 1.12 0.49
CA ALA A 162 1.72 1.11 -0.94
C ALA A 162 3.10 1.68 -1.29
N PHE A 163 3.63 1.23 -2.42
CA PHE A 163 4.76 1.90 -3.05
C PHE A 163 4.36 2.33 -4.47
N ILE A 164 4.67 3.57 -4.80
CA ILE A 164 4.40 4.16 -6.11
C ILE A 164 5.74 4.63 -6.68
N HIS A 165 6.17 3.98 -7.77
CA HIS A 165 7.23 4.58 -8.56
C HIS A 165 6.65 5.68 -9.44
N ILE A 166 7.14 6.90 -9.25
CA ILE A 166 6.79 8.07 -10.04
C ILE A 166 7.72 8.22 -11.24
N PRO A 167 7.24 8.81 -12.35
CA PRO A 167 8.04 8.99 -13.55
C PRO A 167 9.19 9.97 -13.34
N SER A 168 10.27 9.76 -14.09
CA SER A 168 11.42 10.67 -14.16
C SER A 168 11.44 11.55 -15.40
N SER A 169 10.52 11.30 -16.34
CA SER A 169 10.40 12.00 -17.62
C SER A 169 8.96 11.97 -18.12
N GLY A 170 8.68 12.69 -19.21
CA GLY A 170 7.36 12.73 -19.83
C GLY A 170 6.37 13.65 -19.11
N SER A 171 5.15 13.76 -19.64
CA SER A 171 4.19 14.76 -19.16
C SER A 171 3.73 14.54 -17.72
N LEU A 172 3.73 13.29 -17.23
CA LEU A 172 3.36 12.95 -15.85
C LEU A 172 4.47 13.25 -14.83
N SER A 173 5.68 13.65 -15.24
CA SER A 173 6.71 14.07 -14.27
C SER A 173 6.51 15.49 -13.76
N SER A 174 5.58 16.26 -14.33
CA SER A 174 5.19 17.58 -13.80
C SER A 174 4.35 17.43 -12.54
N ALA A 175 4.68 18.19 -11.50
CA ALA A 175 3.92 18.22 -10.25
C ALA A 175 2.43 18.57 -10.46
N GLU A 176 2.12 19.43 -11.42
CA GLU A 176 0.75 19.85 -11.76
C GLU A 176 -0.14 18.68 -12.21
N ARG A 177 0.45 17.64 -12.81
CA ARG A 177 -0.28 16.44 -13.23
C ARG A 177 -0.12 15.30 -12.23
N LEU A 178 1.07 15.16 -11.66
CA LEU A 178 1.40 14.06 -10.77
C LEU A 178 0.67 14.15 -9.44
N VAL A 179 0.63 15.34 -8.82
CA VAL A 179 0.02 15.49 -7.49
C VAL A 179 -1.48 15.18 -7.51
N PRO A 180 -2.30 15.73 -8.43
CA PRO A 180 -3.72 15.36 -8.52
C PRO A 180 -3.95 13.87 -8.78
N LEU A 181 -3.15 13.27 -9.68
CA LEU A 181 -3.21 11.84 -9.97
C LEU A 181 -2.93 11.00 -8.71
N LEU A 182 -1.92 11.40 -7.92
CA LEU A 182 -1.59 10.71 -6.67
C LEU A 182 -2.65 10.92 -5.60
N GLN A 183 -3.27 12.10 -5.50
CA GLN A 183 -4.40 12.32 -4.59
C GLN A 183 -5.55 11.36 -4.91
N GLU A 184 -5.95 11.27 -6.17
CA GLU A 184 -7.00 10.34 -6.62
C GLU A 184 -6.62 8.89 -6.37
N THR A 185 -5.37 8.51 -6.70
CA THR A 185 -4.85 7.18 -6.44
C THR A 185 -4.97 6.82 -4.95
N ILE A 186 -4.53 7.71 -4.05
CA ILE A 186 -4.56 7.47 -2.60
C ILE A 186 -6.01 7.39 -2.09
N VAL A 187 -6.93 8.21 -2.59
CA VAL A 187 -8.36 8.09 -2.26
C VAL A 187 -8.88 6.71 -2.63
N MET A 188 -8.62 6.23 -3.85
CA MET A 188 -9.03 4.88 -4.27
C MET A 188 -8.41 3.77 -3.40
N MET A 189 -7.17 3.95 -2.91
CA MET A 189 -6.56 3.00 -1.98
C MET A 189 -7.31 2.97 -0.64
N LEU A 190 -7.69 4.14 -0.12
CA LEU A 190 -8.42 4.25 1.15
C LEU A 190 -9.84 3.71 1.04
N ASP A 191 -10.53 3.93 -0.08
CA ASP A 191 -11.86 3.39 -0.35
C ASP A 191 -11.85 1.86 -0.28
N GLN A 192 -10.84 1.19 -0.86
CA GLN A 192 -10.69 -0.27 -0.74
C GLN A 192 -10.51 -0.73 0.72
N LEU A 193 -9.87 0.06 1.58
CA LEU A 193 -9.74 -0.28 3.00
C LEU A 193 -11.08 -0.18 3.74
N GLU A 194 -11.90 0.82 3.39
CA GLU A 194 -13.21 1.02 3.98
C GLU A 194 -14.19 -0.08 3.56
N GLU A 195 -14.19 -0.43 2.27
CA GLU A 195 -14.97 -1.56 1.75
C GLU A 195 -14.58 -2.87 2.45
N ALA A 196 -13.27 -3.16 2.60
CA ALA A 196 -12.82 -4.37 3.26
C ALA A 196 -13.25 -4.45 4.73
N LYS A 197 -13.22 -3.31 5.46
CA LYS A 197 -13.72 -3.24 6.84
C LYS A 197 -15.22 -3.52 6.90
N TYR A 198 -16.01 -2.87 6.06
CA TYR A 198 -17.46 -3.04 6.02
C TYR A 198 -17.87 -4.48 5.75
N HIS A 199 -17.21 -5.16 4.80
CA HIS A 199 -17.45 -6.58 4.52
C HIS A 199 -17.07 -7.46 5.71
N SER A 200 -15.96 -7.16 6.40
CA SER A 200 -15.52 -7.93 7.57
C SER A 200 -16.47 -7.79 8.77
N GLU A 201 -17.02 -6.59 8.99
CA GLU A 201 -17.95 -6.29 10.09
C GLU A 201 -19.34 -6.88 9.82
N THR A 202 -19.83 -6.75 8.59
CA THR A 202 -21.12 -7.34 8.16
C THR A 202 -21.07 -8.86 8.27
N CYS A 203 -19.99 -9.50 7.81
CA CYS A 203 -19.85 -10.95 7.90
C CYS A 203 -19.80 -11.44 9.37
N ARG A 204 -19.13 -10.70 10.26
CA ARG A 204 -19.11 -10.99 11.72
C ARG A 204 -20.47 -10.81 12.38
N SER A 205 -21.24 -9.78 12.01
CA SER A 205 -22.58 -9.57 12.56
C SER A 205 -23.56 -10.68 12.17
N THR A 206 -23.43 -11.23 10.97
CA THR A 206 -24.29 -12.33 10.49
C THR A 206 -23.94 -13.67 11.18
N THR A 207 -22.68 -13.90 11.55
CA THR A 207 -22.28 -15.15 12.23
C THR A 207 -22.69 -15.19 13.70
N VAL A 208 -22.78 -14.04 14.39
CA VAL A 208 -23.19 -13.97 15.81
C VAL A 208 -24.72 -14.13 15.98
N THR A 209 -25.52 -13.99 14.92
CA THR A 209 -26.99 -14.15 14.98
C THR A 209 -27.45 -15.58 14.69
N THR A 210 -26.73 -16.59 15.21
CA THR A 210 -27.28 -17.94 15.40
C THR A 210 -27.58 -18.12 16.89
N MET A 211 -28.70 -17.51 17.33
CA MET A 211 -29.23 -17.74 18.67
C MET A 211 -29.65 -19.20 18.82
N SER A 212 -29.15 -19.82 19.88
CA SER A 212 -29.54 -21.12 20.38
C SER A 212 -31.05 -21.22 20.60
N TRP A 213 -31.74 -21.98 19.76
CA TRP A 213 -33.04 -22.55 20.13
C TRP A 213 -32.79 -23.82 20.94
N THR A 214 -32.84 -23.70 22.27
CA THR A 214 -33.01 -24.87 23.13
C THR A 214 -34.42 -25.44 22.89
N GLN A 215 -34.46 -26.69 22.44
CA GLN A 215 -35.65 -27.37 21.97
C GLN A 215 -36.69 -27.54 23.07
N GLY A 216 -37.91 -27.07 22.77
CA GLY A 216 -39.15 -27.51 23.38
C GLY A 216 -40.20 -27.72 22.29
N LEU A 217 -40.52 -29.01 22.05
CA LEU A 217 -41.72 -29.54 21.40
C LEU A 217 -41.83 -29.55 19.85
N GLN A 218 -42.21 -30.72 19.35
CA GLN A 218 -42.48 -31.12 17.96
C GLN A 218 -43.73 -30.47 17.35
N LYS A 219 -43.66 -30.07 16.06
CA LYS A 219 -44.39 -30.63 14.88
C LYS A 219 -44.28 -29.72 13.64
N PRO A 220 -44.60 -30.22 12.41
CA PRO A 220 -43.89 -29.87 11.18
C PRO A 220 -44.59 -28.84 10.30
N GLY A 221 -43.82 -28.16 9.43
CA GLY A 221 -44.36 -27.50 8.25
C GLY A 221 -43.47 -26.40 7.64
N ILE A 222 -43.07 -26.65 6.39
CA ILE A 222 -42.76 -25.68 5.32
C ILE A 222 -41.29 -25.20 5.20
N ASN A 223 -40.74 -25.51 4.03
CA ASN A 223 -39.43 -25.18 3.46
C ASN A 223 -39.18 -23.68 3.28
N TRP A 224 -37.91 -23.29 3.49
CA TRP A 224 -37.18 -22.39 2.59
C TRP A 224 -35.72 -22.87 2.51
N GLU A 225 -35.35 -23.55 1.43
CA GLU A 225 -33.94 -23.79 1.11
C GLU A 225 -33.37 -22.53 0.45
N VAL A 226 -32.51 -21.81 1.18
CA VAL A 226 -31.55 -20.88 0.58
C VAL A 226 -30.26 -21.66 0.31
N GLY A 227 -30.12 -22.10 -0.93
CA GLY A 227 -28.91 -22.74 -1.43
C GLY A 227 -27.74 -21.77 -1.42
N CYS A 228 -26.68 -22.12 -0.67
CA CYS A 228 -25.38 -21.49 -0.82
C CYS A 228 -24.64 -22.23 -1.95
N LEU A 229 -24.56 -21.61 -3.13
CA LEU A 229 -23.76 -22.09 -4.25
C LEU A 229 -22.28 -22.07 -3.84
N GLN A 230 -21.73 -23.26 -3.56
CA GLN A 230 -20.30 -23.52 -3.68
C GLN A 230 -20.10 -24.27 -5.00
N ASP A 231 -19.74 -23.56 -6.06
CA ASP A 231 -19.20 -24.20 -7.25
C ASP A 231 -17.75 -24.61 -6.98
N LEU A 232 -17.62 -25.93 -6.81
CA LEU A 232 -16.44 -26.72 -7.11
C LEU A 232 -16.12 -26.59 -8.60
N ASP A 233 -14.93 -26.11 -8.95
CA ASP A 233 -14.34 -26.47 -10.23
C ASP A 233 -13.41 -27.68 -10.03
N ARG A 234 -13.84 -28.80 -10.60
CA ARG A 234 -13.14 -30.07 -10.66
C ARG A 234 -12.21 -30.04 -11.86
N SER A 235 -10.95 -30.38 -11.60
CA SER A 235 -10.04 -30.99 -12.57
C SER A 235 -10.71 -32.10 -13.40
N MET A 236 -10.45 -32.15 -14.72
CA MET A 236 -9.90 -33.31 -15.44
C MET A 236 -9.85 -33.08 -16.97
N ILE A 237 -8.64 -33.18 -17.54
CA ILE A 237 -8.17 -33.95 -18.72
C ILE A 237 -6.89 -33.29 -19.24
#